data_AF-A0A535S6I4-F1
#
_entry.id   AF-A0A535S6I4-F1
#
_cell.length_a   1.000
_cell.length_b   1.000
_cell.length_c   1.000
_cell.angle_alpha   90.00
_cell.angle_beta   90.00
_cell.angle_gamma   90.00
#
_symmetry.space_group_name_H-M   'P 1'
#
loop_
_entity.id
_entity.type
_entity.pdbx_description
1 polymer ?
#
loop_
_entity_poly.entity_id
_entity_poly.type
_entity_poly.pdbx_seq_one_letter_code
_entity_poly.pdbx_strand_id
1 'polypeptide(L)'
;MPTRALPLALAWGAIFISGCQQAGAPPSTRSAATAAALRSTATPVSTPTPAPALTLEKVGAAASPSGFIAFAVVDNPSRESALDVRVEIASVDSAGQALARRSGTIRMVGPGQRGAVALAFPVGRSLPANFTGSISGARWSADASPEIAQVDQASFLQDARTPSVRVRIVNHGHGADRVVLTAVCWDAAGNIRGGGVRTVMVGPQTAGSEVTIQVAIATVPTRCDAFGVSTT
;
A
#
# COMPACT_ATOMS: atom_id res chain seq x y z
N MET A 1 -15.38 -15.66 -54.77
CA MET A 1 -14.89 -14.95 -55.97
C MET A 1 -15.33 -13.49 -55.85
N PRO A 2 -14.54 -12.46 -56.25
CA PRO A 2 -13.07 -12.34 -56.36
C PRO A 2 -12.40 -12.20 -54.96
N THR A 3 -11.13 -11.86 -54.70
CA THR A 3 -9.84 -11.88 -55.47
C THR A 3 -9.23 -10.52 -55.94
N ARG A 4 -7.92 -10.30 -55.60
CA ARG A 4 -6.91 -9.28 -56.09
C ARG A 4 -6.97 -7.84 -55.52
N ALA A 5 -5.88 -7.04 -55.45
CA ALA A 5 -4.42 -7.27 -55.67
C ALA A 5 -3.50 -6.17 -55.05
N LEU A 6 -2.18 -6.43 -54.96
CA LEU A 6 -1.10 -5.41 -54.97
C LEU A 6 -0.65 -5.10 -56.42
N PRO A 7 -0.14 -3.89 -56.73
CA PRO A 7 1.32 -3.65 -56.91
C PRO A 7 1.80 -2.34 -56.20
N LEU A 8 3.08 -1.99 -55.96
CA LEU A 8 4.44 -2.40 -56.41
C LEU A 8 5.12 -1.44 -57.43
N ALA A 9 6.10 -0.64 -56.94
CA ALA A 9 7.21 0.04 -57.67
C ALA A 9 8.30 0.44 -56.60
N LEU A 10 9.64 0.46 -56.78
CA LEU A 10 10.60 0.76 -57.87
C LEU A 10 10.73 2.29 -58.18
N ALA A 11 11.91 2.90 -58.41
CA ALA A 11 13.29 2.42 -58.62
C ALA A 11 14.36 3.48 -58.13
N TRP A 12 15.61 3.12 -57.74
CA TRP A 12 16.90 3.09 -58.49
C TRP A 12 17.69 4.42 -58.70
N GLY A 13 19.04 4.34 -58.73
CA GLY A 13 20.02 5.42 -59.06
C GLY A 13 20.95 5.79 -57.88
N ALA A 14 22.31 5.77 -57.88
CA ALA A 14 23.40 5.80 -58.89
C ALA A 14 23.80 7.23 -59.38
N ILE A 15 25.08 7.61 -59.60
CA ILE A 15 26.37 6.86 -59.56
C ILE A 15 27.60 7.78 -59.23
N PHE A 16 28.83 7.22 -59.15
CA PHE A 16 30.12 7.91 -58.89
C PHE A 16 30.56 8.97 -59.92
N ILE A 17 31.44 9.91 -59.51
CA ILE A 17 32.61 10.38 -60.29
C ILE A 17 33.84 10.53 -59.34
N SER A 18 35.06 10.34 -59.85
CA SER A 18 36.35 10.46 -59.12
C SER A 18 37.24 11.58 -59.70
N GLY A 19 38.22 12.08 -58.92
CA GLY A 19 39.13 13.15 -59.35
C GLY A 19 40.51 13.10 -58.66
N CYS A 20 41.56 13.33 -59.45
CA CYS A 20 42.98 13.39 -59.05
C CYS A 20 43.44 14.89 -58.93
N GLN A 21 44.66 15.30 -58.53
CA GLN A 21 45.94 14.60 -58.25
C GLN A 21 46.91 15.50 -57.42
N GLN A 22 47.93 14.89 -56.81
CA GLN A 22 49.28 15.38 -56.42
C GLN A 22 49.58 16.88 -56.11
N ALA A 23 50.14 17.11 -54.90
CA ALA A 23 51.38 17.88 -54.64
C ALA A 23 51.94 17.46 -53.25
N GLY A 24 53.17 17.82 -52.85
CA GLY A 24 53.73 17.40 -51.55
C GLY A 24 55.00 18.09 -51.04
N ALA A 25 55.45 17.66 -49.86
CA ALA A 25 56.54 18.20 -49.01
C ALA A 25 56.25 19.59 -48.37
N PRO A 26 56.92 19.98 -47.26
CA PRO A 26 57.98 19.31 -46.49
C PRO A 26 57.56 18.86 -45.06
N PRO A 27 58.39 18.08 -44.33
CA PRO A 27 58.13 17.73 -42.93
C PRO A 27 58.55 18.84 -41.95
N SER A 28 57.77 19.10 -40.89
CA SER A 28 58.16 20.03 -39.82
C SER A 28 57.74 19.55 -38.42
N THR A 29 58.77 19.34 -37.60
CA THR A 29 58.81 19.57 -36.14
C THR A 29 57.57 19.26 -35.29
N ARG A 30 57.61 18.07 -34.68
CA ARG A 30 57.07 17.73 -33.35
C ARG A 30 56.76 18.95 -32.47
N SER A 31 55.48 19.27 -32.28
CA SER A 31 54.98 19.98 -31.10
C SER A 31 54.31 18.97 -30.17
N ALA A 32 54.69 18.97 -28.89
CA ALA A 32 54.09 18.08 -27.90
C ALA A 32 52.75 18.68 -27.41
N ALA A 33 51.69 18.49 -28.19
CA ALA A 33 50.34 18.75 -27.73
C ALA A 33 50.01 17.77 -26.59
N THR A 34 50.18 18.22 -25.33
CA THR A 34 49.75 17.48 -24.15
C THR A 34 48.29 17.11 -24.31
N ALA A 35 48.02 15.82 -24.46
CA ALA A 35 46.65 15.31 -24.49
C ALA A 35 46.02 15.57 -23.12
N ALA A 36 45.31 16.69 -23.00
CA ALA A 36 44.41 16.96 -21.90
C ALA A 36 43.30 15.92 -21.97
N ALA A 37 43.52 14.80 -21.29
CA ALA A 37 42.59 13.69 -21.25
C ALA A 37 41.26 14.22 -20.70
N LEU A 38 40.28 14.35 -21.60
CA LEU A 38 38.90 14.60 -21.23
C LEU A 38 38.50 13.49 -20.27
N ARG A 39 38.51 13.81 -18.97
CA ARG A 39 37.92 12.96 -17.95
C ARG A 39 36.45 12.86 -18.30
N SER A 40 36.08 11.77 -18.97
CA SER A 40 34.70 11.43 -19.23
C SER A 40 34.04 11.25 -17.87
N THR A 41 33.36 12.29 -17.40
CA THR A 41 32.62 12.27 -16.15
C THR A 41 31.54 11.22 -16.32
N ALA A 42 31.80 10.02 -15.80
CA ALA A 42 30.87 8.91 -15.90
C ALA A 42 29.52 9.37 -15.35
N THR A 43 28.51 9.44 -16.23
CA THR A 43 27.14 9.80 -15.84
C THR A 43 26.76 8.90 -14.68
N PRO A 44 26.35 9.43 -13.52
CA PRO A 44 26.06 8.61 -12.36
C PRO A 44 24.96 7.61 -12.74
N VAL A 45 25.30 6.32 -12.73
CA VAL A 45 24.36 5.25 -13.02
C VAL A 45 23.26 5.35 -11.98
N SER A 46 22.06 5.74 -12.41
CA SER A 46 20.91 5.92 -11.53
C SER A 46 20.59 4.58 -10.88
N THR A 47 20.88 4.46 -9.58
CA THR A 47 20.50 3.30 -8.77
C THR A 47 19.00 3.03 -9.00
N PRO A 48 18.61 1.81 -9.42
CA PRO A 48 17.20 1.54 -9.69
C PRO A 48 16.41 1.72 -8.39
N THR A 49 15.39 2.57 -8.44
CA THR A 49 14.44 2.74 -7.32
C THR A 49 13.84 1.38 -6.97
N PRO A 50 13.88 0.93 -5.70
CA PRO A 50 13.23 -0.31 -5.30
C PRO A 50 11.74 -0.29 -5.68
N ALA A 51 11.22 -1.43 -6.13
CA ALA A 51 9.79 -1.56 -6.41
C ALA A 51 8.98 -1.28 -5.13
N PRO A 52 7.84 -0.59 -5.23
CA PRO A 52 7.03 -0.24 -4.06
C PRO A 52 6.51 -1.51 -3.36
N ALA A 53 6.61 -1.54 -2.04
CA ALA A 53 6.28 -2.69 -1.21
C ALA A 53 5.54 -2.26 0.06
N LEU A 54 4.54 -3.06 0.46
CA LEU A 54 3.81 -2.93 1.72
C LEU A 54 4.45 -3.78 2.80
N THR A 55 4.36 -3.33 4.05
CA THR A 55 4.82 -4.08 5.21
C THR A 55 3.63 -4.46 6.09
N LEU A 56 3.54 -5.72 6.51
CA LEU A 56 2.57 -6.16 7.51
C LEU A 56 3.14 -5.82 8.91
N GLU A 57 2.75 -4.67 9.46
CA GLU A 57 3.26 -4.16 10.75
C GLU A 57 2.95 -5.14 11.89
N LYS A 58 1.70 -5.59 11.99
CA LYS A 58 1.27 -6.50 13.05
C LYS A 58 0.01 -7.27 12.71
N VAL A 59 -0.10 -8.47 13.29
CA VAL A 59 -1.33 -9.26 13.40
C VAL A 59 -1.58 -9.57 14.88
N GLY A 60 -2.85 -9.62 15.27
CA GLY A 60 -3.28 -10.08 16.59
C GLY A 60 -4.80 -10.25 16.64
N ALA A 61 -5.35 -10.58 17.81
CA ALA A 61 -6.80 -10.77 17.96
C ALA A 61 -7.28 -10.45 19.38
N ALA A 62 -8.58 -10.21 19.48
CA ALA A 62 -9.31 -10.12 20.74
C ALA A 62 -10.46 -11.13 20.75
N ALA A 63 -10.74 -11.71 21.92
CA ALA A 63 -11.92 -12.55 22.11
C ALA A 63 -13.20 -11.69 22.09
N SER A 64 -14.29 -12.26 21.60
CA SER A 64 -15.64 -11.68 21.58
C SER A 64 -16.68 -12.74 21.96
N PRO A 65 -17.92 -12.36 22.30
CA PRO A 65 -18.99 -13.34 22.61
C PRO A 65 -19.31 -14.32 21.46
N SER A 66 -18.88 -14.03 20.23
CA SER A 66 -19.07 -14.89 19.05
C SER A 66 -17.80 -15.63 18.61
N GLY A 67 -16.65 -15.41 19.27
CA GLY A 67 -15.37 -16.04 18.94
C GLY A 67 -14.20 -15.07 19.10
N PHE A 68 -13.58 -14.71 17.98
CA PHE A 68 -12.49 -13.74 17.93
C PHE A 68 -12.72 -12.71 16.84
N ILE A 69 -12.25 -11.49 17.06
CA ILE A 69 -11.98 -10.53 15.99
C ILE A 69 -10.46 -10.45 15.86
N ALA A 70 -9.96 -10.80 14.68
CA ALA A 70 -8.54 -10.69 14.36
C ALA A 70 -8.28 -9.44 13.54
N PHE A 71 -7.16 -8.78 13.81
CA PHE A 71 -6.77 -7.51 13.23
C PHE A 71 -5.42 -7.68 12.55
N ALA A 72 -5.27 -7.06 11.38
CA ALA A 72 -3.99 -6.94 10.70
C ALA A 72 -3.79 -5.49 10.27
N VAL A 73 -2.62 -4.93 10.61
CA VAL A 73 -2.22 -3.55 10.29
C VAL A 73 -1.12 -3.59 9.24
N VAL A 74 -1.29 -2.80 8.19
CA VAL A 74 -0.41 -2.71 7.03
C VAL A 74 0.14 -1.29 6.94
N ASP A 75 1.45 -1.17 6.83
CA ASP A 75 2.18 0.06 6.60
C ASP A 75 2.58 0.18 5.12
N ASN A 76 2.48 1.40 4.58
CA ASN A 76 2.94 1.75 3.24
C ASN A 76 4.11 2.74 3.31
N PRO A 77 5.36 2.27 3.39
CA PRO A 77 6.55 3.13 3.36
C PRO A 77 6.86 3.69 1.96
N SER A 78 6.03 3.41 0.95
CA SER A 78 6.21 3.90 -0.42
C SER A 78 5.82 5.38 -0.55
N ARG A 79 6.27 5.98 -1.68
CA ARG A 79 5.78 7.27 -2.19
C ARG A 79 4.53 7.15 -3.07
N GLU A 80 4.15 5.92 -3.43
CA GLU A 80 2.94 5.61 -4.19
C GLU A 80 1.85 5.06 -3.26
N SER A 81 0.59 5.26 -3.63
CA SER A 81 -0.55 4.64 -2.95
C SER A 81 -0.69 3.17 -3.34
N ALA A 82 -0.99 2.32 -2.38
CA ALA A 82 -1.41 0.95 -2.62
C ALA A 82 -2.94 0.86 -2.65
N LEU A 83 -3.51 0.30 -3.71
CA LEU A 83 -4.94 0.14 -3.96
C LEU A 83 -5.35 -1.33 -3.89
N ASP A 84 -6.60 -1.59 -3.49
CA ASP A 84 -7.21 -2.92 -3.40
C ASP A 84 -6.33 -3.94 -2.63
N VAL A 85 -5.75 -3.49 -1.51
CA VAL A 85 -4.77 -4.24 -0.71
C VAL A 85 -5.45 -5.43 -0.04
N ARG A 86 -5.14 -6.63 -0.51
CA ARG A 86 -5.68 -7.89 0.02
C ARG A 86 -4.82 -8.38 1.18
N VAL A 87 -5.46 -8.53 2.34
CA VAL A 87 -4.83 -9.01 3.57
C VAL A 87 -5.51 -10.31 3.97
N GLU A 88 -4.74 -11.36 4.13
CA GLU A 88 -5.19 -12.65 4.66
C GLU A 88 -4.76 -12.79 6.11
N ILE A 89 -5.67 -13.32 6.94
CA ILE A 89 -5.41 -13.73 8.31
C ILE A 89 -5.71 -15.22 8.42
N ALA A 90 -4.85 -15.96 9.10
CA ALA A 90 -5.05 -17.34 9.49
C ALA A 90 -5.10 -17.44 11.02
N SER A 91 -6.05 -18.20 11.54
CA SER A 91 -5.99 -18.67 12.93
C SER A 91 -5.24 -20.01 12.96
N VAL A 92 -4.31 -20.17 13.89
CA VAL A 92 -3.42 -21.35 13.94
C VAL A 92 -3.44 -22.03 15.32
N ASP A 93 -3.20 -23.33 15.35
CA ASP A 93 -2.99 -24.09 16.59
C ASP A 93 -1.55 -23.95 17.13
N SER A 94 -1.23 -24.68 18.20
CA SER A 94 0.10 -24.69 18.83
C SER A 94 1.18 -25.40 18.01
N ALA A 95 0.80 -26.16 16.97
CA ALA A 95 1.71 -26.76 15.99
C ALA A 95 1.85 -25.89 14.73
N GLY A 96 1.23 -24.70 14.68
CA GLY A 96 1.24 -23.80 13.54
C GLY A 96 0.31 -24.21 12.39
N GLN A 97 -0.54 -25.22 12.56
CA GLN A 97 -1.49 -25.64 11.54
C GLN A 97 -2.65 -24.64 11.45
N ALA A 98 -3.05 -24.29 10.23
CA ALA A 98 -4.13 -23.32 10.00
C ALA A 98 -5.50 -23.94 10.27
N LEU A 99 -6.16 -23.49 11.34
CA LEU A 99 -7.51 -23.90 11.74
C LEU A 99 -8.59 -23.23 10.87
N ALA A 100 -8.38 -21.96 10.51
CA ALA A 100 -9.23 -21.23 9.58
C ALA A 100 -8.45 -20.11 8.88
N ARG A 101 -8.91 -19.68 7.71
CA ARG A 101 -8.42 -18.49 6.99
C ARG A 101 -9.57 -17.54 6.64
N ARG A 102 -9.28 -16.24 6.63
CA ARG A 102 -10.17 -15.16 6.21
C ARG A 102 -9.36 -14.12 5.44
N SER A 103 -9.99 -13.42 4.51
CA SER A 103 -9.40 -12.30 3.78
C SER A 103 -10.23 -11.03 3.97
N GLY A 104 -9.56 -9.89 3.89
CA GLY A 104 -10.16 -8.56 3.81
C GLY A 104 -9.42 -7.71 2.80
N THR A 105 -10.04 -6.58 2.41
CA THR A 105 -9.44 -5.62 1.48
C THR A 105 -9.40 -4.24 2.13
N ILE A 106 -8.23 -3.60 2.13
CA ILE A 106 -8.10 -2.16 2.39
C ILE A 106 -8.15 -1.48 1.02
N ARG A 107 -9.14 -0.63 0.78
CA ARG A 107 -9.39 -0.03 -0.54
C ARG A 107 -8.22 0.85 -0.99
N MET A 108 -7.65 1.66 -0.10
CA MET A 108 -6.36 2.30 -0.29
C MET A 108 -5.54 2.39 1.01
N VAL A 109 -4.21 2.29 0.88
CA VAL A 109 -3.23 2.81 1.84
C VAL A 109 -2.37 3.85 1.13
N GLY A 110 -2.47 5.13 1.52
CA GLY A 110 -1.73 6.24 0.90
C GLY A 110 -0.23 6.22 1.20
N PRO A 111 0.56 7.14 0.61
CA PRO A 111 2.01 7.21 0.81
C PRO A 111 2.38 7.55 2.26
N GLY A 112 3.25 6.76 2.88
CA GLY A 112 3.61 6.90 4.30
C GLY A 112 2.44 6.71 5.27
N GLN A 113 1.34 6.08 4.85
CA GLN A 113 0.16 5.83 5.67
C GLN A 113 0.06 4.38 6.11
N ARG A 114 -0.77 4.15 7.13
CA ARG A 114 -1.12 2.82 7.63
C ARG A 114 -2.61 2.56 7.45
N GLY A 115 -2.97 1.32 7.17
CA GLY A 115 -4.36 0.84 7.09
C GLY A 115 -4.54 -0.45 7.90
N ALA A 116 -5.79 -0.83 8.18
CA ALA A 116 -6.08 -2.05 8.91
C ALA A 116 -7.33 -2.77 8.41
N VAL A 117 -7.35 -4.10 8.58
CA VAL A 117 -8.55 -4.93 8.46
C VAL A 117 -8.92 -5.55 9.81
N ALA A 118 -10.22 -5.70 10.06
CA ALA A 118 -10.78 -6.49 11.15
C ALA A 118 -11.62 -7.64 10.56
N LEU A 119 -11.31 -8.88 10.92
CA LEU A 119 -11.94 -10.09 10.38
C LEU A 119 -12.48 -10.96 11.51
N ALA A 120 -13.73 -11.41 11.36
CA ALA A 120 -14.39 -12.27 12.35
C ALA A 120 -14.00 -13.74 12.18
N PHE A 121 -13.57 -14.35 13.26
CA PHE A 121 -13.27 -15.78 13.39
C PHE A 121 -14.21 -16.38 14.45
N PRO A 122 -15.36 -16.96 14.05
CA PRO A 122 -16.28 -17.63 14.96
C PRO A 122 -15.61 -18.78 15.72
N VAL A 123 -16.13 -19.13 16.89
CA VAL A 123 -15.63 -20.29 17.68
C VAL A 123 -15.67 -21.57 16.84
N GLY A 124 -14.50 -22.17 16.64
CA GLY A 124 -14.35 -23.48 16.00
C GLY A 124 -14.34 -24.63 17.01
N ARG A 125 -14.17 -25.87 16.52
CA ARG A 125 -13.98 -27.05 17.39
C ARG A 125 -12.68 -27.01 18.21
N SER A 126 -11.68 -26.31 17.68
CA SER A 126 -10.39 -26.05 18.33
C SER A 126 -10.24 -24.55 18.55
N LEU A 127 -9.74 -24.14 19.71
CA LEU A 127 -9.34 -22.76 19.95
C LEU A 127 -7.98 -22.49 19.28
N PRO A 128 -7.77 -21.32 18.65
CA PRO A 128 -6.48 -20.95 18.11
C PRO A 128 -5.50 -20.60 19.23
N ALA A 129 -4.24 -21.03 19.07
CA ALA A 129 -3.13 -20.61 19.92
C ALA A 129 -2.59 -19.24 19.48
N ASN A 130 -2.65 -18.92 18.18
CA ASN A 130 -2.18 -17.66 17.61
C ASN A 130 -2.96 -17.26 16.35
N PHE A 131 -2.70 -16.05 15.86
CA PHE A 131 -3.12 -15.57 14.55
C PHE A 131 -1.90 -15.10 13.75
N THR A 132 -1.84 -15.47 12.48
CA THR A 132 -0.82 -15.04 11.52
C THR A 132 -1.49 -14.38 10.32
N GLY A 133 -0.72 -13.71 9.46
CA GLY A 133 -1.29 -13.09 8.26
C GLY A 133 -0.26 -12.80 7.19
N SER A 134 -0.76 -12.39 6.03
CA SER A 134 0.02 -12.05 4.84
C SER A 134 -0.71 -11.01 4.00
N ILE A 135 0.04 -10.30 3.15
CA ILE A 135 -0.52 -9.43 2.11
C ILE A 135 -0.47 -10.23 0.81
N SER A 136 -1.64 -10.59 0.25
CA SER A 136 -1.73 -11.46 -0.94
C SER A 136 -1.88 -10.69 -2.27
N GLY A 137 -1.95 -9.35 -2.21
CA GLY A 137 -1.80 -8.50 -3.40
C GLY A 137 -2.17 -7.04 -3.15
N ALA A 138 -1.69 -6.15 -4.02
CA ALA A 138 -2.07 -4.74 -4.11
C ALA A 138 -1.82 -4.22 -5.54
N ARG A 139 -2.47 -3.14 -5.94
CA ARG A 139 -2.17 -2.37 -7.17
C ARG A 139 -1.56 -1.04 -6.79
N TRP A 140 -0.37 -0.72 -7.31
CA TRP A 140 0.29 0.56 -7.05
C TRP A 140 -0.22 1.68 -7.98
N SER A 141 -0.16 2.91 -7.49
CA SER A 141 -0.48 4.12 -8.27
C SER A 141 0.16 5.38 -7.65
N ALA A 142 0.82 6.18 -8.48
CA ALA A 142 1.30 7.51 -8.10
C ALA A 142 0.17 8.56 -8.06
N ASP A 143 -0.86 8.41 -8.90
CA ASP A 143 -1.90 9.42 -9.15
C ASP A 143 -3.22 9.15 -8.38
N ALA A 144 -3.17 8.32 -7.34
CA ALA A 144 -4.38 7.96 -6.59
C ALA A 144 -4.83 9.07 -5.62
N SER A 145 -6.00 9.65 -5.87
CA SER A 145 -6.68 10.56 -4.95
C SER A 145 -6.92 9.93 -3.56
N PRO A 146 -6.87 10.72 -2.46
CA PRO A 146 -7.27 10.29 -1.12
C PRO A 146 -8.66 9.63 -1.07
N GLU A 147 -8.87 8.74 -0.09
CA GLU A 147 -10.23 8.26 0.21
C GLU A 147 -11.11 9.43 0.65
N ILE A 148 -12.38 9.40 0.24
CA ILE A 148 -13.29 10.54 0.36
C ILE A 148 -13.67 10.79 1.83
N ALA A 149 -13.80 9.73 2.62
CA ALA A 149 -14.01 9.80 4.06
C ALA A 149 -12.74 9.33 4.81
N GLN A 150 -12.15 10.20 5.63
CA GLN A 150 -10.87 9.98 6.29
C GLN A 150 -10.98 10.11 7.82
N VAL A 151 -10.28 9.23 8.55
CA VAL A 151 -10.11 9.37 10.00
C VAL A 151 -9.16 10.54 10.26
N ASP A 152 -9.68 11.59 10.88
CA ASP A 152 -8.96 12.80 11.28
C ASP A 152 -8.31 12.62 12.66
N GLN A 153 -9.07 12.07 13.62
CA GLN A 153 -8.60 11.85 14.99
C GLN A 153 -9.16 10.56 15.59
N ALA A 154 -8.39 9.95 16.49
CA ALA A 154 -8.81 8.82 17.32
C ALA A 154 -8.42 9.08 18.77
N SER A 155 -9.31 8.76 19.72
CA SER A 155 -9.07 8.89 21.15
C SER A 155 -9.61 7.69 21.91
N PHE A 156 -8.78 7.07 22.74
CA PHE A 156 -9.17 5.93 23.56
C PHE A 156 -9.87 6.41 24.84
N LEU A 157 -11.09 5.94 25.05
CA LEU A 157 -11.89 6.17 26.25
C LEU A 157 -11.80 4.91 27.13
N GLN A 158 -10.88 4.95 28.09
CA GLN A 158 -10.61 3.87 29.04
C GLN A 158 -11.69 3.79 30.13
N ASP A 159 -12.86 3.27 29.77
CA ASP A 159 -13.86 2.84 30.74
C ASP A 159 -13.59 1.37 31.18
N ALA A 160 -13.80 1.07 32.47
CA ALA A 160 -13.50 -0.23 33.05
C ALA A 160 -14.52 -1.34 32.74
N ARG A 161 -15.67 -1.01 32.13
CA ARG A 161 -16.75 -1.93 31.76
C ARG A 161 -17.01 -1.95 30.25
N THR A 162 -16.95 -0.78 29.61
CA THR A 162 -17.19 -0.59 28.17
C THR A 162 -16.10 0.28 27.53
N PRO A 163 -14.84 -0.21 27.46
CA PRO A 163 -13.76 0.51 26.80
C PRO A 163 -14.11 0.77 25.33
N SER A 164 -13.78 1.96 24.84
CA SER A 164 -14.16 2.38 23.49
C SER A 164 -13.14 3.34 22.86
N VAL A 165 -13.17 3.46 21.54
CA VAL A 165 -12.41 4.47 20.80
C VAL A 165 -13.40 5.44 20.16
N ARG A 166 -13.26 6.73 20.47
CA ARG A 166 -13.97 7.82 19.80
C ARG A 166 -13.15 8.24 18.59
N VAL A 167 -13.77 8.19 17.42
CA VAL A 167 -13.15 8.47 16.13
C VAL A 167 -13.85 9.66 15.48
N ARG A 168 -13.08 10.66 15.08
CA ARG A 168 -13.55 11.78 14.25
C ARG A 168 -13.26 11.43 12.79
N ILE A 169 -14.31 11.41 11.96
CA ILE A 169 -14.20 11.14 10.53
C ILE A 169 -14.73 12.33 9.72
N VAL A 170 -13.95 12.81 8.75
CA VAL A 170 -14.33 13.89 7.84
C VAL A 170 -14.61 13.30 6.46
N ASN A 171 -15.72 13.70 5.84
CA ASN A 171 -16.07 13.35 4.47
C ASN A 171 -15.90 14.60 3.59
N HIS A 172 -14.97 14.52 2.63
CA HIS A 172 -14.59 15.59 1.71
C HIS A 172 -15.38 15.58 0.39
N GLY A 173 -16.28 14.62 0.21
CA GLY A 173 -17.10 14.46 -0.99
C GLY A 173 -18.45 15.18 -0.92
N HIS A 174 -19.23 15.05 -1.99
CA HIS A 174 -20.56 15.66 -2.12
C HIS A 174 -21.71 14.72 -1.74
N GLY A 175 -21.43 13.45 -1.43
CA GLY A 175 -22.42 12.42 -1.09
C GLY A 175 -22.12 11.76 0.25
N ALA A 176 -23.11 11.04 0.80
CA ALA A 176 -22.90 10.22 1.99
C ALA A 176 -22.14 8.94 1.60
N ASP A 177 -21.09 8.62 2.35
CA ASP A 177 -20.24 7.46 2.12
C ASP A 177 -20.41 6.40 3.23
N ARG A 178 -20.22 5.12 2.92
CA ARG A 178 -20.27 4.04 3.91
C ARG A 178 -18.85 3.67 4.32
N VAL A 179 -18.49 3.93 5.56
CA VAL A 179 -17.14 3.66 6.06
C VAL A 179 -17.14 2.52 7.06
N VAL A 180 -16.27 1.55 6.86
CA VAL A 180 -15.91 0.55 7.88
C VAL A 180 -14.76 1.13 8.70
N LEU A 181 -15.06 1.50 9.96
CA LEU A 181 -14.05 1.95 10.91
C LEU A 181 -13.52 0.77 11.71
N THR A 182 -12.19 0.62 11.77
CA THR A 182 -11.48 -0.39 12.56
C THR A 182 -10.64 0.31 13.63
N ALA A 183 -10.94 0.05 14.90
CA ALA A 183 -10.08 0.43 16.02
C ALA A 183 -9.12 -0.71 16.36
N VAL A 184 -7.85 -0.40 16.59
CA VAL A 184 -6.79 -1.36 16.96
C VAL A 184 -6.11 -0.86 18.23
N CYS A 185 -6.12 -1.68 19.29
CA CYS A 185 -5.57 -1.33 20.60
C CYS A 185 -4.29 -2.10 20.89
N TRP A 186 -3.27 -1.38 21.37
CA TRP A 186 -1.88 -1.82 21.45
C TRP A 186 -1.35 -1.85 22.88
N ASP A 187 -0.48 -2.81 23.21
CA ASP A 187 0.39 -2.70 24.39
C ASP A 187 1.65 -1.86 24.14
N ALA A 188 2.37 -1.53 25.21
CA ALA A 188 3.64 -0.79 25.16
C ALA A 188 4.78 -1.52 24.40
N ALA A 189 4.61 -2.80 24.05
CA ALA A 189 5.54 -3.59 23.25
C ALA A 189 5.07 -3.74 21.78
N GLY A 190 4.09 -2.94 21.34
CA GLY A 190 3.62 -2.92 19.95
C GLY A 190 2.86 -4.19 19.54
N ASN A 191 2.16 -4.84 20.47
CA ASN A 191 1.30 -5.98 20.17
C ASN A 191 -0.17 -5.56 20.23
N ILE A 192 -0.96 -6.03 19.26
CA ILE A 192 -2.41 -5.84 19.26
C ILE A 192 -2.99 -6.67 20.42
N ARG A 193 -3.61 -6.00 21.39
CA ARG A 193 -4.29 -6.60 22.56
C ARG A 193 -5.80 -6.40 22.54
N GLY A 194 -6.30 -5.65 21.57
CA GLY A 194 -7.71 -5.31 21.49
C GLY A 194 -8.07 -4.62 20.20
N GLY A 195 -9.35 -4.34 20.05
CA GLY A 195 -9.88 -3.59 18.93
C GLY A 195 -11.38 -3.76 18.78
N GLY A 196 -11.93 -3.14 17.75
CA GLY A 196 -13.35 -3.18 17.42
C GLY A 196 -13.58 -2.73 15.99
N VAL A 197 -14.75 -3.04 15.46
CA VAL A 197 -15.15 -2.64 14.10
C VAL A 197 -16.56 -2.07 14.12
N ARG A 198 -16.78 -0.97 13.40
CA ARG A 198 -18.09 -0.34 13.26
C ARG A 198 -18.26 0.24 11.86
N THR A 199 -19.29 -0.20 11.15
CA THR A 199 -19.72 0.44 9.90
C THR A 199 -20.60 1.64 10.22
N VAL A 200 -20.40 2.75 9.51
CA VAL A 200 -21.19 3.98 9.61
C VAL A 200 -21.50 4.55 8.23
N MET A 201 -22.56 5.36 8.13
CA MET A 201 -22.77 6.28 7.02
C MET A 201 -22.25 7.66 7.45
N VAL A 202 -21.37 8.27 6.68
CA VAL A 202 -20.82 9.61 6.95
C VAL A 202 -21.33 10.57 5.88
N GLY A 203 -22.15 11.54 6.26
CA GLY A 203 -22.66 12.56 5.34
C GLY A 203 -21.59 13.58 4.94
N PRO A 204 -21.81 14.38 3.88
CA PRO A 204 -20.89 15.45 3.49
C PRO A 204 -20.92 16.58 4.53
N GLN A 205 -20.01 16.50 5.51
CA GLN A 205 -19.98 17.38 6.69
C GLN A 205 -18.53 17.80 6.99
N THR A 206 -18.22 19.07 6.71
CA THR A 206 -16.88 19.65 6.92
C THR A 206 -16.44 19.76 8.38
N ALA A 207 -17.39 19.72 9.33
CA ALA A 207 -17.10 19.66 10.76
C ALA A 207 -16.58 18.28 11.22
N GLY A 208 -16.75 17.25 10.40
CA GLY A 208 -16.55 15.84 10.77
C GLY A 208 -17.70 15.27 11.60
N SER A 209 -17.82 13.93 11.58
CA SER A 209 -18.76 13.17 12.40
C SER A 209 -18.01 12.41 13.51
N GLU A 210 -18.57 12.42 14.72
CA GLU A 210 -18.05 11.72 15.89
C GLU A 210 -18.63 10.30 16.00
N VAL A 211 -17.77 9.28 16.05
CA VAL A 211 -18.18 7.87 16.08
C VAL A 211 -17.48 7.10 17.20
N THR A 212 -18.26 6.59 18.15
CA THR A 212 -17.74 5.65 19.17
C THR A 212 -17.71 4.22 18.64
N ILE A 213 -16.57 3.55 18.76
CA ILE A 213 -16.36 2.13 18.50
C ILE A 213 -16.15 1.43 19.85
N GLN A 214 -17.01 0.49 20.22
CA GLN A 214 -16.75 -0.37 21.38
C GLN A 214 -15.62 -1.33 21.03
N VAL A 215 -14.65 -1.52 21.93
CA VAL A 215 -13.50 -2.40 21.71
C VAL A 215 -13.48 -3.56 22.71
N ALA A 216 -13.18 -4.76 22.22
CA ALA A 216 -12.79 -5.87 23.07
C ALA A 216 -11.29 -5.74 23.38
N ILE A 217 -10.89 -5.96 24.63
CA ILE A 217 -9.49 -5.92 25.07
C ILE A 217 -9.16 -7.16 25.91
N ALA A 218 -8.01 -7.79 25.64
CA ALA A 218 -7.50 -8.92 26.42
C ALA A 218 -6.67 -8.47 27.64
N THR A 219 -6.07 -7.28 27.55
CA THR A 219 -5.32 -6.57 28.61
C THR A 219 -5.53 -5.08 28.41
N VAL A 220 -5.28 -4.26 29.45
CA VAL A 220 -5.36 -2.78 29.33
C VAL A 220 -4.35 -2.30 28.27
N PRO A 221 -4.80 -1.63 27.19
CA PRO A 221 -3.91 -1.13 26.15
C PRO A 221 -3.26 0.19 26.58
N THR A 222 -2.08 0.47 26.01
CA THR A 222 -1.34 1.74 26.19
C THR A 222 -1.83 2.83 25.23
N ARG A 223 -2.32 2.44 24.05
CA ARG A 223 -3.00 3.32 23.08
C ARG A 223 -3.96 2.53 22.20
N CYS A 224 -4.87 3.23 21.51
CA CYS A 224 -5.60 2.65 20.39
C CYS A 224 -5.57 3.61 19.19
N ASP A 225 -5.26 3.05 18.02
CA ASP A 225 -5.32 3.75 16.74
C ASP A 225 -6.68 3.44 16.06
N ALA A 226 -7.12 4.25 15.11
CA ALA A 226 -8.29 3.94 14.29
C ALA A 226 -8.03 4.18 12.80
N PHE A 227 -8.63 3.34 11.97
CA PHE A 227 -8.49 3.31 10.52
C PHE A 227 -9.88 3.29 9.88
N GLY A 228 -10.05 3.96 8.75
CA GLY A 228 -11.28 3.93 7.95
C GLY A 228 -11.04 3.28 6.60
N VAL A 229 -12.04 2.58 6.08
CA VAL A 229 -12.07 2.09 4.70
C VAL A 229 -13.44 2.40 4.09
N SER A 230 -13.43 3.15 3.01
CA SER A 230 -14.63 3.60 2.27
C SER A 230 -15.18 2.46 1.41
N THR A 231 -16.34 1.90 1.77
CA THR A 231 -17.01 0.83 1.03
C THR A 231 -18.11 1.39 0.11
N THR A 232 -18.04 1.09 -1.18
CA THR A 232 -19.11 1.34 -2.16
C THR A 232 -20.30 0.43 -1.94
#